data_AF-A0A9X9IS65-F1
#
_entry.id   AF-A0A9X9IS65-F1
#
_cell.length_a   1.000
_cell.length_b   1.000
_cell.length_c   1.000
_cell.angle_alpha   90.00
_cell.angle_beta   90.00
_cell.angle_gamma   90.00
#
_symmetry.space_group_name_H-M   'P 1'
#
loop_
_entity.id
_entity.type
_entity.pdbx_description
1 polymer ?
#
loop_
_entity_poly.entity_id
_entity_poly.type
_entity_poly.pdbx_seq_one_letter_code
_entity_poly.pdbx_strand_id
1 'polypeptide(L)'
;MTTGKFVVHDSDKSRLPEGTVLIKTFSTYSYEQVSEIVKHWYNVFRYKMPDGRMYNGYCKISERILKAELTVFDYLGMTFMPGVARNRKTDKIFTAFSPAISKKSAMKIRELNLN
;
A
#
# COMPACT_ATOMS: atom_id res chain seq x y z
N MET A 1 20.19 13.19 -21.03
CA MET A 1 19.17 13.01 -19.99
C MET A 1 19.20 11.58 -19.51
N THR A 2 19.83 11.30 -18.35
CA THR A 2 19.54 10.07 -17.62
C THR A 2 19.76 10.32 -16.14
N THR A 3 18.78 10.95 -15.50
CA THR A 3 18.73 11.08 -14.05
C THR A 3 18.53 9.67 -13.49
N GLY A 4 19.61 9.08 -12.97
CA GLY A 4 19.52 7.87 -12.17
C GLY A 4 18.50 8.13 -11.06
N LYS A 5 17.46 7.29 -11.01
CA LYS A 5 16.40 7.38 -9.99
C LYS A 5 17.03 7.08 -8.64
N PHE A 6 17.40 8.11 -7.89
CA PHE A 6 17.83 7.92 -6.51
C PHE A 6 16.60 7.53 -5.67
N VAL A 7 16.66 6.36 -5.05
CA VAL A 7 15.80 5.98 -3.93
C VAL A 7 16.62 6.25 -2.67
N VAL A 8 16.16 7.19 -1.83
CA VAL A 8 16.87 7.60 -0.62
C VAL A 8 16.00 7.26 0.59
N HIS A 9 16.50 6.43 1.49
CA HIS A 9 16.00 6.24 2.85
C HIS A 9 17.18 6.27 3.83
N ASP A 10 17.12 7.19 4.80
CA ASP A 10 17.28 6.97 6.25
C ASP A 10 17.38 8.31 6.99
N SER A 11 16.21 8.78 7.41
CA SER A 11 15.84 9.00 8.82
C SER A 11 16.68 9.90 9.72
N ASP A 12 17.26 10.98 9.21
CA ASP A 12 17.80 12.06 10.07
C ASP A 12 17.40 13.45 9.54
N LYS A 13 16.82 14.28 10.43
CA LYS A 13 16.49 15.68 10.15
C LYS A 13 17.74 16.48 9.79
N SER A 14 18.92 16.03 10.22
CA SER A 14 20.23 16.61 9.88
C SER A 14 20.56 16.56 8.38
N ARG A 15 19.88 15.69 7.61
CA ARG A 15 20.11 15.52 6.17
C ARG A 15 19.18 16.38 5.30
N LEU A 16 18.37 17.24 5.91
CA LEU A 16 17.63 18.23 5.15
C LEU A 16 18.61 19.16 4.42
N PRO A 17 18.30 19.59 3.19
CA PRO A 17 19.16 20.52 2.47
C PRO A 17 19.44 21.77 3.30
N GLU A 18 20.66 22.29 3.18
CA GLU A 18 21.10 23.44 3.95
C GLU A 18 20.20 24.67 3.69
N GLY A 19 19.92 25.44 4.74
CA GLY A 19 19.03 26.61 4.66
C GLY A 19 17.54 26.28 4.55
N THR A 20 17.13 25.00 4.69
CA THR A 20 15.70 24.65 4.72
C THR A 20 15.03 25.02 6.05
N VAL A 21 13.76 25.44 5.97
CA VAL A 21 12.92 25.72 7.14
C VAL A 21 11.89 24.60 7.28
N LEU A 22 11.94 23.87 8.40
CA LEU A 22 10.95 22.85 8.72
C LEU A 22 9.63 23.51 9.13
N ILE A 23 8.54 23.17 8.44
CA ILE A 23 7.22 23.76 8.69
C ILE A 23 6.40 22.87 9.62
N LYS A 24 6.29 21.57 9.32
CA LYS A 24 5.58 20.61 10.17
C LYS A 24 6.07 19.18 9.96
N THR A 25 5.88 18.37 10.99
CA THR A 25 6.08 16.92 10.94
C THR A 25 4.73 16.23 11.16
N PHE A 26 4.40 15.22 10.35
CA PHE A 26 3.18 14.41 10.51
C PHE A 26 3.42 12.96 10.06
N SER A 27 2.60 12.02 10.52
CA SER A 27 2.75 10.60 10.15
C SER A 27 1.83 10.21 8.99
N THR A 28 2.26 9.25 8.16
CA THR A 28 1.44 8.64 7.09
C THR A 28 1.76 7.16 6.92
N TYR A 29 0.97 6.45 6.11
CA TYR A 29 1.13 5.03 5.83
C TYR A 29 1.01 4.75 4.32
N SER A 30 1.73 3.73 3.86
CA SER A 30 1.55 3.14 2.52
C SER A 30 1.43 1.62 2.62
N TYR A 31 0.93 1.00 1.54
CA TYR A 31 0.77 -0.44 1.45
C TYR A 31 1.56 -0.95 0.25
N GLU A 32 2.32 -2.02 0.45
CA GLU A 32 2.97 -2.76 -0.62
C GLU A 32 2.38 -4.18 -0.66
N GLN A 33 1.96 -4.60 -1.85
CA GLN A 33 1.37 -5.90 -2.08
C GLN A 33 2.45 -6.87 -2.55
N VAL A 34 3.00 -7.62 -1.60
CA VAL A 34 3.85 -8.80 -1.83
C VAL A 34 2.95 -10.04 -1.63
N SER A 35 3.49 -11.25 -1.45
CA SER A 35 2.71 -12.43 -1.00
C SER A 35 1.93 -12.18 0.31
N GLU A 36 2.24 -11.09 1.02
CA GLU A 36 1.54 -10.55 2.18
C GLU A 36 1.30 -9.03 1.94
N ILE A 37 0.27 -8.45 2.58
CA ILE A 37 0.09 -6.98 2.60
C ILE A 37 1.03 -6.40 3.64
N VAL A 38 2.07 -5.70 3.19
CA VAL A 38 3.03 -5.04 4.08
C VAL A 38 2.60 -3.58 4.26
N LYS A 39 2.32 -3.18 5.50
CA LYS A 39 2.00 -1.78 5.85
C LYS A 39 3.27 -1.06 6.29
N HIS A 40 3.63 0.00 5.56
CA HIS A 40 4.79 0.84 5.89
C HIS A 40 4.34 2.10 6.63
N TRP A 41 5.03 2.45 7.73
CA TRP A 41 4.79 3.68 8.49
C TRP A 41 5.89 4.71 8.19
N TYR A 42 5.48 5.94 7.89
CA TYR A 42 6.39 7.04 7.60
C TYR A 42 6.14 8.26 8.49
N ASN A 43 7.22 8.92 8.89
CA ASN A 43 7.22 10.32 9.28
C ASN A 43 7.43 11.16 8.03
N VAL A 44 6.64 12.22 7.89
CA VAL A 44 6.72 13.17 6.80
C VAL A 44 7.14 14.51 7.36
N PHE A 45 8.24 15.04 6.83
CA PHE A 45 8.73 16.38 7.12
C PHE A 45 8.33 17.30 5.98
N ARG A 46 7.46 18.27 6.24
CA ARG A 46 7.17 19.33 5.28
C ARG A 46 8.12 20.48 5.54
N TYR A 47 8.92 20.85 4.54
CA TYR A 47 9.92 21.90 4.65
C TYR A 47 9.88 22.85 3.45
N LYS A 48 10.40 24.06 3.65
CA LYS A 48 10.53 25.11 2.64
C LYS A 48 12.02 25.31 2.32
N MET A 49 12.37 25.32 1.05
CA MET A 49 13.72 25.65 0.58
C MET A 49 13.97 27.17 0.58
N PRO A 50 15.23 27.62 0.54
CA PRO A 50 15.58 29.05 0.45
C PRO A 50 14.91 29.77 -0.74
N ASP A 51 14.70 29.05 -1.84
CA ASP A 51 14.01 29.56 -3.04
C ASP A 51 12.48 29.70 -2.89
N GLY A 52 11.95 29.36 -1.72
CA GLY A 52 10.55 29.48 -1.38
C GLY A 52 9.69 28.26 -1.72
N ARG A 53 10.23 27.25 -2.41
CA ARG A 53 9.47 26.05 -2.79
C ARG A 53 9.26 25.10 -1.61
N MET A 54 8.13 24.40 -1.64
CA MET A 54 7.70 23.47 -0.59
C MET A 54 7.95 22.03 -1.00
N TYR A 55 8.45 21.23 -0.07
CA TYR A 55 8.77 19.82 -0.29
C TYR A 55 8.32 18.96 0.89
N ASN A 56 8.14 17.66 0.64
CA ASN A 56 7.90 16.65 1.66
C ASN A 56 9.04 15.63 1.62
N GLY A 57 9.73 15.45 2.75
CA GLY A 57 10.66 14.35 2.97
C GLY A 57 9.96 13.19 3.67
N TYR A 58 10.19 11.97 3.21
CA TYR A 58 9.58 10.75 3.77
C TYR A 58 10.64 9.93 4.50
N CYS A 59 10.35 9.61 5.75
CA CYS A 59 11.25 8.88 6.65
C CYS A 59 10.53 7.62 7.13
N LYS A 60 11.03 6.44 6.77
CA LYS A 60 10.46 5.16 7.19
C LYS A 60 10.78 4.95 8.67
N ILE A 61 9.75 4.77 9.50
CA ILE A 61 9.92 4.64 10.96
C ILE A 61 10.26 3.19 11.34
N SER A 62 9.60 2.23 10.69
CA SER A 62 9.87 0.80 10.84
C SER A 62 9.16 -0.01 9.77
N GLU A 63 9.67 -1.21 9.51
CA GLU A 63 8.92 -2.29 8.87
C GLU A 63 8.12 -3.03 9.95
N ARG A 64 6.94 -2.54 10.28
CA ARG A 64 5.97 -3.41 10.96
C ARG A 64 5.28 -4.23 9.90
N ILE A 65 5.77 -5.45 9.69
CA ILE A 65 5.03 -6.51 9.00
C ILE A 65 3.83 -6.84 9.88
N LEU A 66 2.78 -6.05 9.77
CA LEU A 66 1.45 -6.55 10.07
C LEU A 66 1.22 -7.59 8.98
N LYS A 67 1.38 -8.87 9.34
CA LYS A 67 0.71 -9.96 8.63
C LYS A 67 -0.77 -9.69 8.80
N ALA A 68 -1.32 -8.81 7.97
CA ALA A 68 -2.74 -8.63 7.90
C ALA A 68 -3.28 -10.01 7.54
N GLU A 69 -4.14 -10.57 8.41
CA GLU A 69 -4.90 -11.74 8.02
C GLU A 69 -5.53 -11.45 6.67
N LEU A 70 -5.24 -12.32 5.72
CA LEU A 70 -5.76 -12.25 4.37
C LEU A 70 -7.28 -12.44 4.47
N THR A 71 -8.01 -11.34 4.63
CA THR A 71 -9.44 -11.37 4.92
C THR A 71 -10.21 -11.67 3.65
N VAL A 72 -10.95 -12.77 3.68
CA VAL A 72 -12.05 -13.02 2.76
C VAL A 72 -13.11 -11.96 3.03
N PHE A 73 -13.58 -11.28 1.98
CA PHE A 73 -14.62 -10.25 2.13
C PHE A 73 -15.67 -10.35 1.03
N ASP A 74 -16.90 -9.95 1.36
CA ASP A 74 -18.01 -9.93 0.42
C ASP A 74 -18.21 -8.52 -0.16
N TYR A 75 -18.36 -8.40 -1.47
CA TYR A 75 -18.67 -7.16 -2.18
C TYR A 75 -19.53 -7.46 -3.43
N LEU A 76 -20.59 -6.67 -3.65
CA LEU A 76 -21.54 -6.83 -4.78
C LEU A 76 -22.11 -8.26 -4.95
N GLY A 77 -22.31 -8.96 -3.84
CA GLY A 77 -22.81 -10.33 -3.86
C GLY A 77 -21.77 -11.39 -4.25
N MET A 78 -20.49 -11.01 -4.31
CA MET A 78 -19.35 -11.90 -4.54
C MET A 78 -18.46 -11.95 -3.30
N THR A 79 -17.88 -13.10 -3.01
CA THR A 79 -16.84 -13.30 -2.02
C THR A 79 -15.48 -13.22 -2.72
N PHE A 80 -14.62 -12.31 -2.30
CA PHE A 80 -13.25 -12.17 -2.80
C PHE A 80 -12.32 -12.96 -1.90
N MET A 81 -11.69 -13.99 -2.47
CA MET A 81 -10.71 -14.80 -1.77
C MET A 81 -9.32 -14.51 -2.32
N PRO A 82 -8.33 -14.30 -1.45
CA PRO A 82 -6.97 -14.17 -1.90
C PRO A 82 -6.41 -15.53 -2.33
N GLY A 83 -5.70 -15.51 -3.46
CA GLY A 83 -5.02 -16.67 -4.02
C GLY A 83 -3.67 -16.27 -4.59
N VAL A 84 -2.81 -17.28 -4.77
CA VAL A 84 -1.50 -17.10 -5.41
C VAL A 84 -1.70 -17.06 -6.92
N ALA A 85 -1.30 -15.96 -7.54
CA ALA A 85 -1.28 -15.81 -8.99
C ALA A 85 0.16 -15.68 -9.50
N ARG A 86 0.42 -16.20 -10.69
CA ARG A 86 1.71 -16.12 -11.36
C ARG A 86 1.57 -15.34 -12.67
N ASN A 87 2.39 -14.32 -12.84
CA ASN A 87 2.50 -13.65 -14.13
C ASN A 87 3.35 -14.50 -15.07
N ARG A 88 2.72 -15.11 -16.08
CA ARG A 88 3.41 -16.01 -17.03
C ARG A 88 4.51 -15.32 -17.85
N LYS A 89 4.45 -14.00 -18.04
CA LYS A 89 5.43 -13.24 -18.83
C LYS A 89 6.68 -12.88 -18.04
N THR A 90 6.55 -12.64 -16.74
CA THR A 90 7.65 -12.16 -15.88
C THR A 90 8.06 -13.17 -14.81
N ASP A 91 7.36 -14.30 -14.72
CA ASP A 91 7.44 -15.35 -13.70
C ASP A 91 7.30 -14.85 -12.24
N LYS A 92 6.80 -13.63 -12.06
CA LYS A 92 6.56 -13.05 -10.74
C LYS A 92 5.28 -13.60 -10.13
N ILE A 93 5.36 -13.94 -8.84
CA ILE A 93 4.22 -14.37 -8.03
C ILE A 93 3.63 -13.15 -7.30
N PHE A 94 2.31 -13.03 -7.28
CA PHE A 94 1.58 -11.99 -6.57
C PHE A 94 0.26 -12.52 -6.02
N THR A 95 -0.29 -11.88 -5.01
CA THR A 95 -1.62 -12.22 -4.47
C THR A 95 -2.69 -11.64 -5.37
N ALA A 96 -3.59 -12.48 -5.90
CA ALA A 96 -4.78 -12.04 -6.63
C ALA A 96 -6.04 -12.31 -5.80
N PHE A 97 -7.07 -11.49 -5.96
CA PHE A 97 -8.38 -11.74 -5.35
C PHE A 97 -9.32 -12.31 -6.41
N SER A 98 -9.60 -13.60 -6.33
CA SER A 98 -10.52 -14.27 -7.25
C SER A 98 -11.93 -14.18 -6.68
N PRO A 99 -12.90 -13.63 -7.44
CA PRO A 99 -14.26 -13.52 -6.97
C PRO A 99 -15.00 -14.87 -7.13
N ALA A 100 -15.77 -15.23 -6.11
CA ALA A 100 -16.72 -16.34 -6.12
C ALA A 100 -18.12 -15.82 -5.74
N ILE A 101 -19.20 -16.52 -6.08
CA ILE A 101 -20.54 -16.12 -5.64
C ILE A 101 -20.59 -16.18 -4.11
N SER A 102 -21.04 -15.11 -3.45
CA SER A 102 -21.13 -15.12 -2.00
C SER A 102 -22.20 -16.09 -1.52
N LYS A 103 -22.01 -16.64 -0.31
CA LYS A 103 -22.96 -17.60 0.28
C LYS A 103 -24.37 -17.01 0.33
N LYS A 104 -24.49 -15.72 0.65
CA LYS A 104 -25.76 -14.98 0.69
C LYS A 104 -26.42 -14.92 -0.69
N SER A 105 -25.67 -14.57 -1.73
CA SER A 105 -26.18 -14.54 -3.11
C SER A 105 -26.56 -15.92 -3.61
N ALA A 106 -25.75 -16.94 -3.32
CA ALA A 106 -26.01 -18.32 -3.69
C ALA A 106 -27.31 -18.85 -3.06
N MET A 107 -27.57 -18.54 -1.79
CA MET A 107 -28.84 -18.89 -1.13
C MET A 107 -30.03 -18.22 -1.81
N LYS A 108 -29.93 -16.91 -2.10
CA LYS A 108 -31.03 -16.18 -2.75
C LYS A 108 -31.33 -16.69 -4.18
N ILE A 109 -30.30 -17.06 -4.94
CA ILE A 109 -30.47 -17.69 -6.25
C ILE A 109 -31.19 -19.03 -6.12
N ARG A 110 -30.84 -19.86 -5.12
CA ARG A 110 -31.52 -21.14 -4.86
C ARG A 110 -32.99 -20.94 -4.50
N GLU A 111 -33.30 -19.97 -3.64
CA GLU A 111 -34.68 -19.62 -3.26
C GLU A 111 -35.51 -19.18 -4.47
N LEU A 112 -34.93 -18.37 -5.36
CA LEU A 112 -35.61 -17.93 -6.59
C LEU A 112 -35.86 -19.06 -7.58
N ASN A 113 -34.98 -20.05 -7.65
CA ASN A 113 -35.11 -21.20 -8.56
C ASN A 113 -36.05 -22.31 -8.04
N LEU A 114 -36.57 -22.18 -6.81
CA LEU A 114 -37.50 -23.12 -6.19
C LEU A 114 -38.98 -22.62 -6.23
N ASN A 115 -39.21 -21.43 -6.76
CA ASN A 115 -40.54 -20.86 -7.03
C ASN A 115 -40.85 -20.94 -8.53
#